data_AF-A0A498GE21-F1
#
_entry.id   AF-A0A498GE21-F1
#
_cell.length_a   1.000
_cell.length_b   1.000
_cell.length_c   1.000
_cell.angle_alpha   90.00
_cell.angle_beta   90.00
_cell.angle_gamma   90.00
#
_symmetry.space_group_name_H-M   'P 1'
#
loop_
_entity.id
_entity.type
_entity.pdbx_description
1 polymer ?
#
loop_
_entity_poly.entity_id
_entity_poly.type
_entity_poly.pdbx_seq_one_letter_code
_entity_poly.pdbx_strand_id
1 'polypeptide(L)'
;MVDVPGLTNCTLMIERRIRDREPMKALSNLPADEARRRLPAVNLITDEYLQAEVLRVAGKAPKYFWEVPASSPTTLNQVCSGEHGLWAHTLMVSTVVEELGGYYERRFDVNLDYARAAAVLHDMRERGDPDAPSKSVVIDHDVRMERYIRDQTSLPDAIAHAVGRHMGAKYEGPGPIGALDELVHQADKIASTANAIYKIPGPVPEELEEIGVEEAEF
;
A
#
# COMPACT_ATOMS: atom_id res chain seq x y z
N MET A 1 9.36 -37.44 -52.09
CA MET A 1 9.08 -37.32 -50.65
C MET A 1 10.29 -36.64 -50.04
N VAL A 2 10.12 -35.40 -49.59
CA VAL A 2 11.22 -34.57 -49.05
C VAL A 2 11.12 -34.64 -47.54
N ASP A 3 12.20 -35.09 -46.91
CA ASP A 3 12.34 -35.24 -45.47
C ASP A 3 12.83 -33.91 -44.88
N VAL A 4 12.14 -33.39 -43.86
CA VAL A 4 12.47 -32.11 -43.21
C VAL A 4 12.81 -32.37 -41.75
N PRO A 5 14.09 -32.29 -41.34
CA PRO A 5 14.49 -32.42 -39.95
C PRO A 5 14.59 -31.05 -39.26
N GLY A 6 14.10 -30.95 -38.03
CA GLY A 6 14.60 -29.97 -37.06
C GLY A 6 13.55 -29.06 -36.40
N LEU A 7 12.79 -29.59 -35.43
CA LEU A 7 11.99 -28.79 -34.50
C LEU A 7 11.98 -29.40 -33.09
N THR A 8 13.15 -29.78 -32.56
CA THR A 8 13.20 -30.45 -31.24
C THR A 8 14.15 -29.83 -30.22
N ASN A 9 14.54 -28.55 -30.36
CA ASN A 9 15.49 -27.94 -29.42
C ASN A 9 15.18 -26.53 -28.89
N CYS A 10 14.00 -25.95 -29.15
CA CYS A 10 13.65 -24.64 -28.57
C CYS A 10 12.89 -24.71 -27.23
N THR A 11 12.28 -25.84 -26.88
CA THR A 11 11.44 -25.92 -25.67
C THR A 11 12.23 -26.05 -24.37
N LEU A 12 13.46 -26.59 -24.41
CA LEU A 12 14.24 -26.89 -23.20
C LEU A 12 15.02 -25.68 -22.62
N MET A 13 15.12 -24.56 -23.35
CA MET A 13 15.82 -23.36 -22.85
C MET A 13 14.91 -22.39 -22.09
N ILE A 14 13.59 -22.43 -22.30
CA ILE A 14 12.63 -21.55 -21.59
C ILE A 14 12.31 -22.13 -20.20
N GLU A 15 12.26 -23.46 -20.07
CA GLU A 15 11.93 -24.12 -18.79
C GLU A 15 13.06 -24.09 -17.74
N ARG A 16 14.30 -23.77 -18.15
CA ARG A 16 15.45 -23.72 -17.24
C ARG A 16 15.65 -22.38 -16.52
N ARG A 17 14.98 -21.29 -16.94
CA ARG A 17 15.06 -19.98 -16.26
C ARG A 17 14.05 -19.78 -15.13
N ILE A 18 13.16 -20.74 -14.88
CA ILE A 18 12.10 -20.65 -13.86
C ILE A 18 12.47 -21.39 -12.56
N ARG A 19 13.51 -22.25 -12.55
CA ARG A 19 13.73 -23.20 -11.43
C ARG A 19 14.67 -22.76 -10.32
N ASP A 20 15.33 -21.61 -10.42
CA ASP A 20 16.36 -21.20 -9.45
C ASP A 20 16.06 -19.88 -8.72
N ARG A 21 14.80 -19.41 -8.70
CA ARG A 21 14.44 -18.34 -7.75
C ARG A 21 14.06 -18.99 -6.43
N GLU A 22 14.88 -18.75 -5.40
CA GLU A 22 14.48 -19.01 -4.03
C GLU A 22 13.05 -18.47 -3.81
N PRO A 23 12.17 -19.22 -3.11
CA PRO A 23 10.86 -18.70 -2.77
C PRO A 23 11.08 -17.40 -2.01
N MET A 24 10.67 -16.28 -2.61
CA MET A 24 10.65 -15.00 -1.89
C MET A 24 9.89 -15.25 -0.59
N LYS A 25 10.52 -14.96 0.55
CA LYS A 25 9.78 -14.97 1.82
C LYS A 25 8.59 -14.02 1.65
N ALA A 26 7.40 -14.57 1.86
CA ALA A 26 6.12 -13.92 1.59
C ALA A 26 5.92 -12.61 2.38
N LEU A 27 6.41 -12.59 3.63
CA LEU A 27 6.33 -11.45 4.54
C LEU A 27 7.72 -10.94 4.88
N SER A 28 7.83 -9.62 5.05
CA SER A 28 9.10 -8.95 5.36
C SER A 28 9.56 -9.21 6.79
N ASN A 29 8.64 -9.37 7.74
CA ASN A 29 8.90 -9.55 9.18
C ASN A 29 9.92 -8.52 9.73
N LEU A 30 9.68 -7.25 9.42
CA LEU A 30 10.51 -6.14 9.88
C LEU A 30 10.33 -5.95 11.40
N PRO A 31 11.44 -5.72 12.13
CA PRO A 31 11.39 -5.15 13.47
C PRO A 31 10.61 -3.83 13.50
N ALA A 32 10.03 -3.48 14.66
CA ALA A 32 9.16 -2.31 14.78
C ALA A 32 9.90 -0.98 14.52
N ASP A 33 11.17 -0.89 14.89
CA ASP A 33 12.06 0.24 14.59
C ASP A 33 12.31 0.39 13.10
N GLU A 34 12.54 -0.72 12.39
CA GLU A 34 12.70 -0.70 10.93
C GLU A 34 11.40 -0.36 10.20
N ALA A 35 10.26 -0.91 10.65
CA ALA A 35 8.95 -0.54 10.12
C ALA A 35 8.66 0.96 10.35
N ARG A 36 9.03 1.50 11.51
CA ARG A 36 8.87 2.93 11.84
C ARG A 36 9.77 3.81 10.98
N ARG A 37 11.02 3.40 10.76
CA ARG A 37 11.95 4.12 9.86
C ARG A 37 11.38 4.21 8.45
N ARG A 38 10.82 3.11 7.94
CA ARG A 38 10.23 3.07 6.59
C ARG A 38 8.87 3.77 6.50
N LEU A 39 8.10 3.82 7.58
CA LEU A 39 6.77 4.43 7.61
C LEU A 39 6.73 5.59 8.61
N PRO A 40 7.41 6.72 8.31
CA PRO A 40 7.41 7.91 9.16
C PRO A 40 6.00 8.44 9.48
N ALA A 41 5.04 8.22 8.58
CA ALA A 41 3.62 8.54 8.77
C ALA A 41 3.03 7.96 10.07
N VAL A 42 3.56 6.83 10.56
CA VAL A 42 3.09 6.21 11.80
C VAL A 42 3.39 7.08 13.02
N ASN A 43 4.40 7.94 12.97
CA ASN A 43 4.71 8.88 14.05
C ASN A 43 3.65 9.99 14.22
N LEU A 44 2.77 10.16 13.23
CA LEU A 44 1.65 11.09 13.31
C LEU A 44 0.49 10.55 14.15
N ILE A 45 0.45 9.23 14.40
CA ILE A 45 -0.55 8.60 15.28
C ILE A 45 -0.20 8.91 16.73
N THR A 46 -1.09 9.60 17.43
CA THR A 46 -0.88 10.07 18.81
C THR A 46 -1.21 9.02 19.88
N ASP A 47 -2.16 8.13 19.59
CA ASP A 47 -2.44 6.97 20.44
C ASP A 47 -1.30 5.94 20.33
N GLU A 48 -0.51 5.80 21.40
CA GLU A 48 0.67 4.92 21.44
C GLU A 48 0.32 3.43 21.25
N TYR A 49 -0.85 2.99 21.73
CA TYR A 49 -1.28 1.60 21.56
C TYR A 49 -1.63 1.32 20.10
N LEU A 50 -2.40 2.22 19.49
CA LEU A 50 -2.73 2.15 18.08
C LEU A 50 -1.46 2.22 17.22
N GLN A 51 -0.55 3.13 17.53
CA GLN A 51 0.73 3.26 16.84
C GLN A 51 1.54 1.96 16.88
N ALA A 52 1.66 1.34 18.07
CA ALA A 52 2.38 0.08 18.22
C ALA A 52 1.74 -1.06 17.41
N GLU A 53 0.41 -1.13 17.39
CA GLU A 53 -0.32 -2.15 16.63
C GLU A 53 -0.18 -1.93 15.11
N VAL A 54 -0.25 -0.69 14.65
CA VAL A 54 0.01 -0.33 13.24
C VAL A 54 1.43 -0.74 12.82
N LEU A 55 2.45 -0.48 13.64
CA LEU A 55 3.83 -0.93 13.36
C LEU A 55 3.94 -2.46 13.32
N ARG A 56 3.26 -3.17 14.23
CA ARG A 56 3.26 -4.63 14.25
C ARG A 56 2.65 -5.20 12.96
N VAL A 57 1.56 -4.60 12.48
CA VAL A 57 0.89 -4.98 11.23
C VAL A 57 1.79 -4.64 10.03
N ALA A 58 2.30 -3.41 9.98
CA ALA A 58 3.14 -2.93 8.90
C ALA A 58 4.48 -3.68 8.79
N GLY A 59 5.08 -4.10 9.90
CA GLY A 59 6.27 -4.94 9.89
C GLY A 59 6.04 -6.31 9.22
N LYS A 60 4.78 -6.74 9.12
CA LYS A 60 4.36 -7.94 8.39
C LYS A 60 3.85 -7.62 6.97
N ALA A 61 4.06 -6.42 6.46
CA ALA A 61 3.73 -6.12 5.07
C ALA A 61 4.48 -7.09 4.13
N PRO A 62 3.84 -7.55 3.04
CA PRO A 62 4.47 -8.41 2.06
C PRO A 62 5.67 -7.74 1.44
N LYS A 63 6.63 -8.55 0.99
CA LYS A 63 7.83 -8.01 0.34
C LYS A 63 7.47 -7.11 -0.87
N TYR A 64 6.45 -7.47 -1.63
CA TYR A 64 5.99 -6.67 -2.77
C TYR A 64 5.53 -5.26 -2.37
N PHE A 65 5.00 -5.06 -1.16
CA PHE A 65 4.51 -3.74 -0.74
C PHE A 65 5.63 -2.69 -0.81
N TRP A 66 6.83 -3.10 -0.44
CA TRP A 66 8.00 -2.24 -0.41
C TRP A 66 8.64 -2.05 -1.78
N GLU A 67 8.50 -2.99 -2.72
CA GLU A 67 9.35 -3.05 -3.91
C GLU A 67 8.61 -2.72 -5.21
N VAL A 68 7.30 -2.93 -5.26
CA VAL A 68 6.55 -2.84 -6.52
C VAL A 68 5.96 -1.44 -6.77
N PRO A 69 5.67 -1.09 -8.03
CA PRO A 69 4.90 0.11 -8.35
C PRO A 69 3.46 0.04 -7.81
N ALA A 70 2.79 1.19 -7.64
CA ALA A 70 1.44 1.29 -7.09
C ALA A 70 0.29 1.02 -8.10
N SER A 71 0.61 0.72 -9.36
CA SER A 71 -0.25 0.21 -10.45
C SER A 71 0.18 0.79 -11.82
N SER A 72 -0.68 0.70 -12.85
CA SER A 72 -0.32 0.84 -14.25
C SER A 72 0.19 2.27 -14.59
N PRO A 73 1.30 2.40 -15.36
CA PRO A 73 1.99 3.67 -15.63
C PRO A 73 1.20 4.74 -16.38
N THR A 74 -0.05 4.48 -16.78
CA THR A 74 -0.85 5.37 -17.63
C THR A 74 -1.85 6.25 -16.88
N THR A 75 -2.08 6.03 -15.59
CA THR A 75 -3.14 6.74 -14.83
C THR A 75 -2.72 7.30 -13.48
N LEU A 76 -1.52 6.96 -12.99
CA LEU A 76 -1.06 7.36 -11.66
C LEU A 76 -0.02 8.48 -11.70
N ASN A 77 0.19 9.11 -10.55
CA ASN A 77 1.37 9.92 -10.26
C ASN A 77 2.64 9.18 -10.73
N GLN A 78 3.44 9.84 -11.56
CA GLN A 78 4.62 9.24 -12.19
C GLN A 78 5.63 8.70 -11.17
N VAL A 79 5.75 9.34 -10.01
CA VAL A 79 6.63 8.88 -8.92
C VAL A 79 6.24 7.48 -8.42
N CYS A 80 4.95 7.16 -8.44
CA CYS A 80 4.44 5.87 -7.96
C CYS A 80 4.50 4.74 -9.01
N SER A 81 5.02 5.02 -10.22
CA SER A 81 5.06 4.07 -11.34
C SER A 81 6.31 3.18 -11.37
N GLY A 82 7.33 3.50 -10.55
CA GLY A 82 8.60 2.81 -10.46
C GLY A 82 8.71 1.82 -9.31
N GLU A 83 9.93 1.33 -9.08
CA GLU A 83 10.28 0.60 -7.86
C GLU A 83 9.92 1.44 -6.63
N HIS A 84 9.47 0.77 -5.56
CA HIS A 84 8.98 1.42 -4.32
C HIS A 84 7.72 2.29 -4.48
N GLY A 85 7.11 2.31 -5.66
CA GLY A 85 5.98 3.20 -5.95
C GLY A 85 4.75 2.99 -5.06
N LEU A 86 4.43 1.74 -4.68
CA LEU A 86 3.30 1.44 -3.78
C LEU A 86 3.52 1.99 -2.36
N TRP A 87 4.75 1.85 -1.87
CA TRP A 87 5.13 2.42 -0.58
C TRP A 87 5.15 3.95 -0.61
N ALA A 88 5.71 4.56 -1.65
CA ALA A 88 5.68 6.00 -1.84
C ALA A 88 4.23 6.53 -1.91
N HIS A 89 3.35 5.86 -2.64
CA HIS A 89 1.91 6.15 -2.70
C HIS A 89 1.29 6.17 -1.31
N THR A 90 1.53 5.13 -0.51
CA THR A 90 1.01 5.04 0.87
C THR A 90 1.41 6.25 1.73
N LEU A 91 2.66 6.72 1.60
CA LEU A 91 3.11 7.90 2.32
C LEU A 91 2.49 9.19 1.77
N MET A 92 2.28 9.31 0.45
CA MET A 92 1.55 10.44 -0.13
C MET A 92 0.09 10.50 0.33
N VAL A 93 -0.59 9.35 0.42
CA VAL A 93 -1.95 9.27 0.99
C VAL A 93 -1.95 9.81 2.41
N SER A 94 -0.94 9.46 3.21
CA SER A 94 -0.80 9.95 4.59
C SER A 94 -0.67 11.48 4.65
N THR A 95 0.11 12.10 3.76
CA THR A 95 0.16 13.57 3.65
C THR A 95 -1.21 14.18 3.32
N VAL A 96 -1.95 13.59 2.36
CA VAL A 96 -3.28 14.10 2.01
C VAL A 96 -4.27 13.93 3.16
N VAL A 97 -4.14 12.88 3.98
CA VAL A 97 -4.92 12.73 5.21
C VAL A 97 -4.64 13.88 6.18
N GLU A 98 -3.40 14.33 6.35
CA GLU A 98 -3.11 15.50 7.20
C GLU A 98 -3.72 16.79 6.63
N GLU A 99 -3.63 17.00 5.32
CA GLU A 99 -4.19 18.19 4.64
C GLU A 99 -5.72 18.28 4.80
N LEU A 100 -6.43 17.15 4.65
CA LEU A 100 -7.89 17.10 4.75
C LEU A 100 -8.37 16.91 6.19
N GLY A 101 -7.55 16.29 7.05
CA GLY A 101 -7.92 15.76 8.35
C GLY A 101 -8.50 16.80 9.28
N GLY A 102 -7.88 17.98 9.36
CA GLY A 102 -8.37 19.07 10.21
C GLY A 102 -9.78 19.55 9.84
N TYR A 103 -10.16 19.52 8.56
CA TYR A 103 -11.52 19.84 8.14
C TYR A 103 -12.49 18.72 8.58
N TYR A 104 -12.13 17.46 8.34
CA TYR A 104 -12.98 16.31 8.67
C TYR A 104 -13.20 16.14 10.17
N GLU A 105 -12.15 16.32 10.97
CA GLU A 105 -12.21 16.32 12.44
C GLU A 105 -13.20 17.39 12.94
N ARG A 106 -13.04 18.65 12.51
CA ARG A 106 -13.91 19.75 12.97
C ARG A 106 -15.35 19.64 12.49
N ARG A 107 -15.56 19.14 11.26
CA ARG A 107 -16.88 19.16 10.62
C ARG A 107 -17.70 17.91 10.92
N PHE A 108 -17.04 16.76 11.11
CA PHE A 108 -17.69 15.46 11.19
C PHE A 108 -17.22 14.61 12.39
N ASP A 109 -16.37 15.14 13.27
CA ASP A 109 -15.88 14.45 14.46
C ASP A 109 -15.13 13.14 14.13
N VAL A 110 -14.35 13.18 13.04
CA VAL A 110 -13.51 12.05 12.64
C VAL A 110 -12.32 11.93 13.60
N ASN A 111 -12.10 10.72 14.12
CA ASN A 111 -10.86 10.39 14.82
C ASN A 111 -9.71 10.34 13.79
N LEU A 112 -8.81 11.33 13.84
CA LEU A 112 -7.73 11.46 12.87
C LEU A 112 -6.68 10.36 12.97
N ASP A 113 -6.44 9.82 14.17
CA ASP A 113 -5.53 8.68 14.35
C ASP A 113 -6.04 7.41 13.65
N TYR A 114 -7.37 7.23 13.56
CA TYR A 114 -7.95 6.13 12.79
C TYR A 114 -7.75 6.32 11.29
N ALA A 115 -7.85 7.56 10.80
CA ALA A 115 -7.59 7.88 9.39
C ALA A 115 -6.11 7.65 9.03
N ARG A 116 -5.19 8.10 9.89
CA ARG A 116 -3.74 7.88 9.75
C ARG A 116 -3.40 6.39 9.73
N ALA A 117 -3.95 5.62 10.66
CA ALA A 117 -3.78 4.18 10.69
C ALA A 117 -4.32 3.49 9.43
N ALA A 118 -5.52 3.86 8.97
CA ALA A 118 -6.10 3.31 7.75
C ALA A 118 -5.26 3.66 6.51
N ALA A 119 -4.80 4.91 6.39
CA ALA A 119 -3.94 5.36 5.30
C ALA A 119 -2.62 4.58 5.23
N VAL A 120 -1.97 4.30 6.35
CA VAL A 120 -0.73 3.50 6.36
C VAL A 120 -0.97 2.06 5.88
N LEU A 121 -2.15 1.49 6.17
CA LEU A 121 -2.41 0.06 6.00
C LEU A 121 -3.13 -0.31 4.70
N HIS A 122 -3.84 0.62 4.04
CA HIS A 122 -4.88 0.31 3.05
C HIS A 122 -4.45 -0.64 1.93
N ASP A 123 -3.23 -0.47 1.42
CA ASP A 123 -2.74 -1.12 0.21
C ASP A 123 -1.72 -2.25 0.44
N MET A 124 -1.51 -2.67 1.69
CA MET A 124 -0.53 -3.74 2.00
C MET A 124 -0.86 -5.11 1.39
N ARG A 125 -2.05 -5.26 0.81
CA ARG A 125 -2.49 -6.47 0.09
C ARG A 125 -2.74 -6.25 -1.41
N GLU A 126 -2.23 -5.17 -2.01
CA GLU A 126 -2.51 -4.79 -3.41
C GLU A 126 -2.25 -5.92 -4.43
N ARG A 127 -1.23 -6.76 -4.20
CA ARG A 127 -0.91 -7.92 -5.05
C ARG A 127 -1.55 -9.23 -4.59
N GLY A 128 -2.46 -9.18 -3.63
CA GLY A 128 -3.19 -10.32 -3.11
C GLY A 128 -2.40 -11.12 -2.07
N ASP A 129 -2.39 -12.45 -2.23
CA ASP A 129 -1.79 -13.37 -1.25
C ASP A 129 -0.27 -13.17 -1.17
N PRO A 130 0.31 -12.93 0.02
CA PRO A 130 1.75 -12.81 0.20
C PRO A 130 2.54 -14.06 -0.25
N ASP A 131 1.97 -15.26 -0.10
CA ASP A 131 2.61 -16.53 -0.46
C ASP A 131 2.54 -16.80 -1.97
N ALA A 132 1.61 -16.17 -2.67
CA ALA A 132 1.39 -16.31 -4.10
C ALA A 132 0.96 -14.98 -4.73
N PRO A 133 1.83 -13.96 -4.76
CA PRO A 133 1.46 -12.63 -5.19
C PRO A 133 1.15 -12.58 -6.68
N SER A 134 0.10 -11.84 -7.03
CA SER A 134 -0.22 -11.50 -8.41
C SER A 134 0.84 -10.56 -8.99
N LYS A 135 1.03 -10.65 -10.32
CA LYS A 135 1.88 -9.70 -11.06
C LYS A 135 1.23 -8.32 -11.24
N SER A 136 -0.06 -8.21 -10.97
CA SER A 136 -0.86 -7.00 -11.11
C SER A 136 -1.74 -6.80 -9.88
N VAL A 137 -2.38 -5.63 -9.81
CA VAL A 137 -3.36 -5.29 -8.76
C VAL A 137 -4.45 -6.35 -8.79
N VAL A 138 -4.83 -6.88 -7.63
CA VAL A 138 -6.02 -7.72 -7.52
C VAL A 138 -7.22 -6.84 -7.15
N ILE A 139 -8.37 -7.13 -7.74
CA ILE A 139 -9.58 -6.31 -7.61
C ILE A 139 -10.23 -6.37 -6.21
N ASP A 140 -9.75 -7.27 -5.35
CA ASP A 140 -10.29 -7.55 -4.01
C ASP A 140 -9.26 -7.25 -2.90
N HIS A 141 -8.21 -6.48 -3.18
CA HIS A 141 -7.15 -6.22 -2.21
C HIS A 141 -7.64 -5.44 -0.98
N ASP A 142 -8.59 -4.52 -1.18
CA ASP A 142 -9.30 -3.75 -0.17
C ASP A 142 -10.00 -4.69 0.82
N VAL A 143 -10.80 -5.63 0.31
CA VAL A 143 -11.52 -6.65 1.09
C VAL A 143 -10.54 -7.59 1.80
N ARG A 144 -9.43 -7.96 1.15
CA ARG A 144 -8.38 -8.80 1.75
C ARG A 144 -7.71 -8.10 2.91
N MET A 145 -7.40 -6.82 2.78
CA MET A 145 -6.73 -6.06 3.83
C MET A 145 -7.70 -5.77 4.99
N GLU A 146 -8.96 -5.42 4.72
CA GLU A 146 -10.01 -5.32 5.75
C GLU A 146 -10.08 -6.61 6.57
N ARG A 147 -10.23 -7.76 5.89
CA ARG A 147 -10.33 -9.06 6.56
C ARG A 147 -9.09 -9.37 7.39
N TYR A 148 -7.89 -9.08 6.86
CA TYR A 148 -6.65 -9.27 7.61
C TYR A 148 -6.65 -8.44 8.90
N ILE A 149 -7.05 -7.17 8.83
CA ILE A 149 -7.13 -6.30 10.02
C ILE A 149 -8.10 -6.89 11.05
N ARG A 150 -9.32 -7.25 10.64
CA ARG A 150 -10.34 -7.78 11.55
C ARG A 150 -9.97 -9.11 12.19
N ASP A 151 -9.35 -9.99 11.42
CA ASP A 151 -9.10 -11.37 11.85
C ASP A 151 -7.75 -11.53 12.59
N GLN A 152 -6.79 -10.63 12.36
CA GLN A 152 -5.38 -10.83 12.77
C GLN A 152 -4.81 -9.72 13.66
N THR A 153 -5.63 -8.75 14.07
CA THR A 153 -5.19 -7.56 14.81
C THR A 153 -6.19 -7.19 15.91
N SER A 154 -5.77 -6.29 16.81
CA SER A 154 -6.66 -5.66 17.79
C SER A 154 -7.12 -4.26 17.36
N LEU A 155 -6.89 -3.88 16.09
CA LEU A 155 -7.27 -2.57 15.58
C LEU A 155 -8.81 -2.42 15.56
N PRO A 156 -9.33 -1.23 15.87
CA PRO A 156 -10.76 -0.93 15.77
C PRO A 156 -11.37 -1.27 14.40
N ASP A 157 -12.58 -1.83 14.40
CA ASP A 157 -13.36 -2.15 13.18
C ASP A 157 -13.52 -0.93 12.25
N ALA A 158 -13.56 0.28 12.80
CA ALA A 158 -13.63 1.51 12.02
C ALA A 158 -12.44 1.67 11.06
N ILE A 159 -11.23 1.27 11.48
CA ILE A 159 -10.03 1.30 10.63
C ILE A 159 -10.15 0.23 9.54
N ALA A 160 -10.58 -0.98 9.91
CA ALA A 160 -10.78 -2.05 8.95
C ALA A 160 -11.80 -1.67 7.87
N HIS A 161 -12.94 -1.08 8.25
CA HIS A 161 -13.95 -0.61 7.31
C HIS A 161 -13.42 0.51 6.41
N ALA A 162 -12.69 1.48 6.96
CA ALA A 162 -12.10 2.55 6.17
C ALA A 162 -11.11 1.99 5.13
N VAL A 163 -10.29 1.00 5.51
CA VAL A 163 -9.43 0.25 4.59
C VAL A 163 -10.25 -0.54 3.57
N GLY A 164 -11.28 -1.28 3.96
CA GLY A 164 -12.10 -2.07 3.04
C GLY A 164 -12.91 -1.25 2.03
N ARG A 165 -13.06 0.06 2.26
CA ARG A 165 -13.88 0.97 1.47
C ARG A 165 -13.11 2.05 0.74
N HIS A 166 -11.78 2.10 0.91
CA HIS A 166 -10.96 3.18 0.38
C HIS A 166 -11.02 3.29 -1.15
N MET A 167 -11.30 2.20 -1.85
CA MET A 167 -11.40 2.16 -3.32
C MET A 167 -12.74 2.66 -3.87
N GLY A 168 -13.74 2.78 -2.99
CA GLY A 168 -15.13 3.07 -3.36
C GLY A 168 -15.65 2.14 -4.45
N ALA A 169 -16.41 2.66 -5.41
CA ALA A 169 -17.06 1.87 -6.45
C ALA A 169 -16.10 1.26 -7.51
N LYS A 170 -14.78 1.42 -7.35
CA LYS A 170 -13.78 0.97 -8.33
C LYS A 170 -13.46 -0.53 -8.21
N TYR A 171 -13.59 -1.10 -7.01
CA TYR A 171 -13.19 -2.47 -6.70
C TYR A 171 -14.27 -3.23 -5.90
N GLU A 172 -13.94 -4.41 -5.36
CA GLU A 172 -14.94 -5.28 -4.71
C GLU A 172 -15.44 -4.77 -3.36
N GLY A 173 -14.67 -3.90 -2.68
CA GLY A 173 -15.07 -3.26 -1.44
C GLY A 173 -16.34 -2.42 -1.59
N PRO A 174 -17.14 -2.27 -0.50
CA PRO A 174 -18.27 -1.37 -0.53
C PRO A 174 -17.83 0.09 -0.70
N GLY A 175 -18.76 0.95 -1.15
CA GLY A 175 -18.52 2.40 -1.13
C GLY A 175 -18.28 2.93 0.29
N PRO A 176 -17.65 4.12 0.44
CA PRO A 176 -17.49 4.78 1.73
C PRO A 176 -18.84 4.99 2.43
N ILE A 177 -18.94 4.69 3.72
CA ILE A 177 -20.13 4.96 4.53
C ILE A 177 -19.69 5.71 5.80
N GLY A 178 -19.75 7.04 5.73
CA GLY A 178 -19.40 7.93 6.83
C GLY A 178 -18.10 8.68 6.58
N ALA A 179 -17.84 9.65 7.45
CA ALA A 179 -16.79 10.65 7.22
C ALA A 179 -15.37 10.09 7.27
N LEU A 180 -15.09 9.07 8.08
CA LEU A 180 -13.78 8.42 8.14
C LEU A 180 -13.47 7.71 6.82
N ASP A 181 -14.39 6.87 6.34
CA ASP A 181 -14.24 6.17 5.06
C ASP A 181 -14.09 7.16 3.90
N GLU A 182 -14.90 8.23 3.91
CA GLU A 182 -14.83 9.27 2.90
C GLU A 182 -13.48 9.99 2.92
N LEU A 183 -12.93 10.30 4.09
CA LEU A 183 -11.61 10.92 4.22
C LEU A 183 -10.53 10.04 3.58
N VAL A 184 -10.48 8.75 3.95
CA VAL A 184 -9.46 7.82 3.43
C VAL A 184 -9.63 7.62 1.92
N HIS A 185 -10.87 7.46 1.44
CA HIS A 185 -11.16 7.35 0.00
C HIS A 185 -10.74 8.60 -0.79
N GLN A 186 -11.06 9.80 -0.31
CA GLN A 186 -10.67 11.03 -1.00
C GLN A 186 -9.14 11.19 -0.98
N ALA A 187 -8.48 10.88 0.14
CA ALA A 187 -7.04 10.97 0.25
C ALA A 187 -6.33 10.05 -0.75
N ASP A 188 -6.74 8.78 -0.84
CA ASP A 188 -6.21 7.82 -1.81
C ASP A 188 -6.40 8.28 -3.26
N LYS A 189 -7.63 8.70 -3.60
CA LYS A 189 -7.97 9.21 -4.94
C LYS A 189 -7.14 10.43 -5.32
N ILE A 190 -6.96 11.37 -4.40
CA ILE A 190 -6.20 12.60 -4.61
C ILE A 190 -4.71 12.26 -4.81
N ALA A 191 -4.12 11.45 -3.94
CA ALA A 191 -2.73 11.02 -4.05
C ALA A 191 -2.44 10.24 -5.34
N SER A 192 -3.44 9.48 -5.83
CA SER A 192 -3.38 8.74 -7.09
C SER A 192 -3.41 9.62 -8.34
N THR A 193 -3.76 10.91 -8.24
CA THR A 193 -3.97 11.76 -9.40
C THR A 193 -2.65 12.10 -10.11
N ALA A 194 -2.54 11.80 -11.40
CA ALA A 194 -1.32 12.02 -12.20
C ALA A 194 -0.83 13.48 -12.26
N ASN A 195 -1.67 14.45 -11.90
CA ASN A 195 -1.37 15.88 -11.95
C ASN A 195 -0.88 16.45 -10.62
N ALA A 196 -0.71 15.64 -9.57
CA ALA A 196 -0.26 16.09 -8.26
C ALA A 196 0.88 15.21 -7.77
N ILE A 197 1.98 15.83 -7.33
CA ILE A 197 3.06 15.17 -6.61
C ILE A 197 3.01 15.68 -5.18
N TYR A 198 2.69 14.79 -4.25
CA TYR A 198 2.65 15.11 -2.84
C TYR A 198 3.99 14.82 -2.19
N LYS A 199 4.39 15.71 -1.30
CA LYS A 199 5.46 15.45 -0.34
C LYS A 199 5.05 14.31 0.59
N ILE A 200 6.00 13.61 1.18
CA ILE A 200 5.76 12.47 2.08
C ILE A 200 6.14 12.82 3.53
N PRO A 201 5.56 12.17 4.55
CA PRO A 201 5.94 12.42 5.93
C PRO A 201 7.42 12.10 6.17
N GLY A 202 8.07 12.94 6.97
CA GLY A 202 9.50 12.86 7.25
C GLY A 202 9.89 12.02 8.46
N PRO A 203 11.16 11.58 8.54
CA PRO A 203 12.21 11.77 7.52
C PRO A 203 11.97 10.89 6.29
N VAL A 204 12.43 11.34 5.11
CA VAL A 204 12.38 10.54 3.88
C VAL A 204 13.20 9.25 4.09
N PRO A 205 12.61 8.05 3.89
CA PRO A 205 13.35 6.80 3.91
C PRO A 205 14.42 6.78 2.82
N GLU A 206 15.63 6.30 3.15
CA GLU A 206 16.79 6.23 2.24
C GLU A 206 16.43 5.58 0.88
N GLU A 207 15.64 4.50 0.92
CA GLU A 207 15.22 3.77 -0.28
C GLU A 207 14.31 4.60 -1.22
N LEU A 208 13.72 5.69 -0.72
CA LEU A 208 12.86 6.58 -1.50
C LEU A 208 13.59 7.85 -1.97
N GLU A 209 14.83 8.11 -1.54
CA GLU A 209 15.56 9.32 -1.95
C GLU A 209 15.78 9.38 -3.49
N GLU A 210 16.00 8.22 -4.12
CA GLU A 210 16.29 8.14 -5.56
C GLU A 210 15.05 8.36 -6.45
N ILE A 211 13.84 8.22 -5.91
CA ILE A 211 12.59 8.36 -6.69
C ILE A 211 12.04 9.80 -6.68
N GLY A 212 12.76 10.75 -6.07
CA GLY A 212 12.46 12.19 -6.16
C GLY A 212 11.27 12.65 -5.34
N VAL A 213 10.94 11.94 -4.24
CA VAL A 213 9.98 12.43 -3.25
C VAL A 213 10.63 13.44 -2.30
N GLU A 214 9.84 14.41 -1.83
CA GLU A 214 10.29 15.43 -0.87
C GLU A 214 9.59 15.24 0.48
N GLU A 215 10.23 15.70 1.55
CA GLU A 215 9.66 15.72 2.91
C GLU A 215 8.58 16.79 3.06
N ALA A 216 7.44 16.41 3.65
CA ALA A 216 6.34 17.30 4.01
C ALA A 216 6.62 18.06 5.31
N GLU A 217 6.08 19.28 5.39
CA GLU A 217 6.12 20.12 6.60
C GLU A 217 4.72 20.11 7.23
N PHE A 218 4.59 19.65 8.48
CA PHE A 218 3.32 19.60 9.24
C PHE A 218 3.42 20.45 10.52
#